data_AF-A0A2S9JM11-F1
#
_entry.id   AF-A0A2S9JM11-F1
#
_cell.length_a   1.000
_cell.length_b   1.000
_cell.length_c   1.000
_cell.angle_alpha   90.00
_cell.angle_beta   90.00
_cell.angle_gamma   90.00
#
_symmetry.space_group_name_H-M   'P 1'
#
loop_
_entity.id
_entity.type
_entity.pdbx_description
1 polymer ?
#
loop_
_entity_poly.entity_id
_entity_poly.type
_entity_poly.pdbx_seq_one_letter_code
_entity_poly.pdbx_strand_id
1 'polypeptide(L)'
;MQQIMSSNNVDKYKAPALEKGLAIIEYLALQPAAQSQSEIAIGLDKSPNEIYRMLASLESRGYIQRDTISSKYSLTLKLYYLSHRHSLVERLRSAALQPMRQASAVIQQPCHLSVLFNDKVLVVAYSKSPRPIAVMIEEGNLYNVLSTASGKTLLSFLDDSSRDQLLQQDSNYQKLSKAQKRDFQKELIHIRKQGYTAMPSSYAQGIVDFSVPIGHTSSDITACLTVSKLLTLADENEPSHDDIIQALHTCKKEIESNLGLVSLP
;
A
#
# COMPACT_ATOMS: atom_id res chain seq x y z
N MET A 1 -28.27 19.47 -37.41
CA MET A 1 -27.45 18.23 -37.36
C MET A 1 -26.08 18.64 -36.85
N GLN A 2 -25.49 18.11 -35.78
CA GLN A 2 -25.73 16.89 -35.02
C GLN A 2 -24.96 17.06 -33.68
N GLN A 3 -25.61 16.78 -32.55
CA GLN A 3 -24.97 16.67 -31.24
C GLN A 3 -23.93 15.55 -31.27
N ILE A 4 -22.70 15.85 -30.87
CA ILE A 4 -21.70 14.82 -30.58
C ILE A 4 -21.96 14.34 -29.15
N MET A 5 -22.58 13.17 -29.09
CA MET A 5 -22.61 12.30 -27.92
C MET A 5 -21.20 11.75 -27.66
N SER A 6 -20.66 12.03 -26.48
CA SER A 6 -19.62 11.21 -25.87
C SER A 6 -19.78 11.24 -24.36
N SER A 7 -20.90 10.70 -23.89
CA SER A 7 -21.12 10.35 -22.49
C SER A 7 -20.66 8.90 -22.24
N ASN A 8 -19.53 8.78 -21.54
CA ASN A 8 -19.02 7.66 -20.74
C ASN A 8 -19.70 6.28 -20.87
N ASN A 9 -18.97 5.35 -21.49
CA ASN A 9 -19.32 3.93 -21.63
C ASN A 9 -19.05 3.09 -20.34
N VAL A 10 -18.89 3.73 -19.17
CA VAL A 10 -18.58 3.05 -17.89
C VAL A 10 -19.83 2.51 -17.19
N ASP A 11 -21.01 3.05 -17.50
CA ASP A 11 -22.27 2.62 -16.86
C ASP A 11 -22.88 1.34 -17.45
N LYS A 12 -22.35 0.80 -18.55
CA LYS A 12 -22.99 -0.28 -19.31
C LYS A 12 -22.79 -1.69 -18.72
N TYR A 13 -21.91 -1.84 -17.72
CA TYR A 13 -21.59 -3.14 -17.09
C TYR A 13 -21.62 -3.10 -15.55
N LYS A 14 -22.46 -2.26 -14.94
CA LYS A 14 -22.66 -2.31 -13.49
C LYS A 14 -23.38 -3.61 -13.11
N ALA A 15 -22.81 -4.35 -12.16
CA ALA A 15 -23.43 -5.53 -11.54
C ALA A 15 -23.85 -5.16 -10.11
N PRO A 16 -25.05 -4.59 -9.89
CA PRO A 16 -25.38 -3.94 -8.61
C PRO A 16 -25.34 -4.87 -7.41
N ALA A 17 -25.64 -6.15 -7.61
CA ALA A 17 -25.53 -7.17 -6.55
C ALA A 17 -24.08 -7.47 -6.16
N LEU A 18 -23.15 -7.46 -7.13
CA LEU A 18 -21.72 -7.65 -6.87
C LEU A 18 -21.16 -6.45 -6.09
N GLU A 19 -21.44 -5.23 -6.54
CA GLU A 19 -21.04 -3.98 -5.86
C GLU A 19 -21.50 -3.98 -4.40
N LYS A 20 -22.77 -4.34 -4.16
CA LYS A 20 -23.32 -4.46 -2.80
C LYS A 20 -22.61 -5.55 -1.99
N GLY A 21 -22.28 -6.68 -2.60
CA GLY A 21 -21.53 -7.76 -1.94
C GLY A 21 -20.12 -7.32 -1.52
N LEU A 22 -19.39 -6.62 -2.40
CA LEU A 22 -18.05 -6.11 -2.11
C LEU A 22 -18.09 -5.04 -1.01
N ALA A 23 -19.04 -4.10 -1.09
CA ALA A 23 -19.22 -3.06 -0.08
C ALA A 23 -19.49 -3.65 1.33
N ILE A 24 -20.25 -4.76 1.43
CA ILE A 24 -20.47 -5.46 2.71
C ILE A 24 -19.16 -6.02 3.27
N ILE A 25 -18.32 -6.63 2.43
CA ILE A 25 -17.01 -7.16 2.85
C ILE A 25 -16.12 -6.02 3.37
N GLU A 26 -16.01 -4.94 2.60
CA GLU A 26 -15.20 -3.77 2.94
C GLU A 26 -15.68 -3.10 4.22
N TYR A 27 -17.00 -2.94 4.38
CA TYR A 27 -17.58 -2.40 5.61
C TYR A 27 -17.25 -3.26 6.82
N LEU A 28 -17.48 -4.58 6.74
CA LEU A 28 -17.20 -5.51 7.85
C LEU A 28 -15.71 -5.58 8.19
N ALA A 29 -14.81 -5.39 7.22
CA ALA A 29 -13.36 -5.37 7.44
C ALA A 29 -12.91 -4.22 8.37
N LEU A 30 -13.68 -3.13 8.40
CA LEU A 30 -13.40 -1.96 9.23
C LEU A 30 -14.03 -2.04 10.63
N GLN A 31 -14.84 -3.07 10.91
CA GLN A 31 -15.56 -3.18 12.18
C GLN A 31 -14.76 -4.01 13.20
N PRO A 32 -14.62 -3.52 14.44
CA PRO A 32 -13.92 -4.26 15.49
C PRO A 32 -14.73 -5.46 16.03
N ALA A 33 -16.03 -5.52 15.72
CA ALA A 33 -16.94 -6.55 16.19
C ALA A 33 -17.97 -6.92 15.11
N ALA A 34 -18.55 -8.11 15.25
CA ALA A 34 -19.61 -8.59 14.37
C ALA A 34 -20.81 -7.61 14.32
N GLN A 35 -21.46 -7.53 13.16
CA GLN A 35 -22.55 -6.57 12.89
C GLN A 35 -23.83 -7.28 12.47
N SER A 36 -24.97 -6.83 12.97
CA SER A 36 -26.29 -7.24 12.52
C SER A 36 -26.59 -6.72 11.11
N GLN A 37 -27.56 -7.34 10.43
CA GLN A 37 -28.01 -6.89 9.11
C GLN A 37 -28.44 -5.42 9.10
N SER A 38 -29.10 -4.94 10.15
CA SER A 38 -29.54 -3.54 10.25
C SER A 38 -28.35 -2.58 10.41
N GLU A 39 -27.37 -2.93 11.23
CA GLU A 39 -26.15 -2.13 11.43
C GLU A 39 -25.35 -2.02 10.10
N ILE A 40 -25.21 -3.13 9.36
CA ILE A 40 -24.54 -3.12 8.04
C ILE A 40 -25.31 -2.26 7.03
N ALA A 41 -26.64 -2.39 6.99
CA ALA A 41 -27.48 -1.61 6.07
C ALA A 41 -27.35 -0.11 6.33
N ILE A 42 -27.40 0.30 7.60
CA ILE A 42 -27.21 1.70 8.02
C ILE A 42 -25.81 2.18 7.63
N GLY A 43 -24.76 1.39 7.92
CA GLY A 43 -23.38 1.75 7.62
C GLY A 43 -23.07 1.91 6.12
N LEU A 44 -23.88 1.30 5.25
CA LEU A 44 -23.76 1.38 3.80
C LEU A 44 -24.76 2.33 3.12
N ASP A 45 -25.60 3.02 3.90
CA ASP A 45 -26.73 3.83 3.39
C ASP A 45 -27.64 3.01 2.44
N LYS A 46 -28.09 1.86 2.93
CA LYS A 46 -28.97 0.90 2.23
C LYS A 46 -30.08 0.42 3.17
N SER A 47 -31.09 -0.23 2.60
CA SER A 47 -32.09 -0.96 3.39
C SER A 47 -31.67 -2.40 3.69
N PRO A 48 -32.13 -3.01 4.80
CA PRO A 48 -31.86 -4.42 5.11
C PRO A 48 -32.24 -5.38 3.98
N ASN A 49 -33.38 -5.14 3.31
CA ASN A 49 -33.84 -5.96 2.19
C ASN A 49 -32.92 -5.88 0.97
N GLU A 50 -32.28 -4.73 0.75
CA GLU A 50 -31.37 -4.54 -0.37
C GLU A 50 -30.07 -5.32 -0.25
N ILE A 51 -29.61 -5.60 0.97
CA ILE A 51 -28.34 -6.30 1.22
C ILE A 51 -28.53 -7.77 1.61
N TYR A 52 -29.74 -8.18 1.99
CA TYR A 52 -30.06 -9.53 2.47
C TYR A 52 -29.56 -10.63 1.53
N ARG A 53 -29.88 -10.53 0.23
CA ARG A 53 -29.46 -11.53 -0.76
C ARG A 53 -27.94 -11.62 -0.91
N MET A 54 -27.25 -10.52 -0.66
CA MET A 54 -25.79 -10.45 -0.75
C MET A 54 -25.16 -11.05 0.51
N LEU A 55 -25.71 -10.79 1.70
CA LEU A 55 -25.31 -11.47 2.94
C LEU A 55 -25.45 -12.98 2.81
N ALA A 56 -26.61 -13.48 2.36
CA ALA A 56 -26.83 -14.92 2.16
C ALA A 56 -25.87 -15.54 1.15
N SER A 57 -25.57 -14.83 0.05
CA SER A 57 -24.59 -15.29 -0.95
C SER A 57 -23.17 -15.32 -0.39
N LEU A 58 -22.76 -14.28 0.36
CA LEU A 58 -21.44 -14.22 1.00
C LEU A 58 -21.29 -15.30 2.07
N GLU A 59 -22.33 -15.56 2.86
CA GLU A 59 -22.37 -16.57 3.92
C GLU A 59 -22.30 -17.99 3.31
N SER A 60 -23.14 -18.29 2.32
CA SER A 60 -23.11 -19.60 1.63
C SER A 60 -21.78 -19.86 0.91
N ARG A 61 -21.12 -18.81 0.43
CA ARG A 61 -19.76 -18.89 -0.13
C ARG A 61 -18.68 -18.84 0.97
N GLY A 62 -19.02 -18.68 2.24
CA GLY A 62 -18.10 -18.69 3.37
C GLY A 62 -17.15 -17.48 3.43
N TYR A 63 -17.49 -16.35 2.81
CA TYR A 63 -16.75 -15.08 2.98
C TYR A 63 -17.08 -14.42 4.32
N ILE A 64 -18.32 -14.56 4.75
CA ILE A 64 -18.80 -14.14 6.06
C ILE A 64 -19.40 -15.34 6.78
N GLN A 65 -19.51 -15.24 8.10
CA GLN A 65 -20.26 -16.18 8.92
C GLN A 65 -21.30 -15.41 9.71
N ARG A 66 -22.46 -16.03 9.94
CA ARG A 66 -23.49 -15.51 10.83
C ARG A 66 -23.50 -16.30 12.13
N ASP A 67 -23.33 -15.60 13.24
CA ASP A 67 -23.49 -16.20 14.56
C ASP A 67 -24.95 -16.59 14.80
N THR A 68 -25.19 -17.81 15.24
CA THR A 68 -26.54 -18.38 15.34
C THR A 68 -27.35 -17.79 16.49
N ILE A 69 -26.69 -17.26 17.52
CA ILE A 69 -27.33 -16.70 18.72
C ILE A 69 -27.65 -15.22 18.50
N SER A 70 -26.62 -14.43 18.16
CA SER A 70 -26.72 -12.98 17.99
C SER A 70 -27.23 -12.56 16.62
N SER A 71 -27.25 -13.47 15.64
CA SER A 71 -27.56 -13.17 14.23
C SER A 71 -26.65 -12.09 13.60
N LYS A 72 -25.47 -11.87 14.19
CA LYS A 72 -24.48 -10.92 13.69
C LYS A 72 -23.51 -11.59 12.72
N TYR A 73 -23.05 -10.84 11.74
CA TYR A 73 -22.14 -11.27 10.70
C TYR A 73 -20.71 -10.78 10.99
N SER A 74 -19.73 -11.64 10.74
CA SER A 74 -18.31 -11.28 10.73
C SER A 74 -17.61 -11.88 9.51
N LEU A 75 -16.47 -11.31 9.12
CA LEU A 75 -15.62 -11.91 8.10
C LEU A 75 -15.07 -13.27 8.59
N THR A 76 -14.86 -14.19 7.66
CA THR A 76 -14.11 -15.43 7.91
C THR A 76 -12.67 -15.29 7.44
N LEU A 77 -11.84 -16.32 7.66
CA LEU A 77 -10.48 -16.38 7.12
C LEU A 77 -10.42 -16.66 5.60
N LYS A 78 -11.55 -16.72 4.88
CA LYS A 78 -11.56 -17.07 3.45
C LYS A 78 -10.81 -16.05 2.59
N LEU A 79 -10.97 -14.75 2.88
CA LEU A 79 -10.25 -13.71 2.13
C LEU A 79 -8.73 -13.81 2.34
N TYR A 80 -8.30 -14.07 3.57
CA TYR A 80 -6.91 -14.36 3.91
C TYR A 80 -6.40 -15.60 3.14
N TYR A 81 -7.15 -16.69 3.14
CA TYR A 81 -6.79 -17.90 2.39
C TYR A 81 -6.65 -17.65 0.88
N LEU A 82 -7.59 -16.93 0.28
CA LEU A 82 -7.57 -16.61 -1.15
C LEU A 82 -6.41 -15.69 -1.52
N SER A 83 -6.09 -14.70 -0.67
CA SER A 83 -4.97 -13.77 -0.92
C SER A 83 -3.61 -14.47 -0.84
N HIS A 84 -3.49 -15.59 -0.12
CA HIS A 84 -2.21 -16.29 0.05
C HIS A 84 -1.92 -17.36 -1.02
N ARG A 85 -2.91 -17.78 -1.83
CA ARG A 85 -2.68 -18.91 -2.76
C ARG A 85 -1.77 -18.59 -3.94
N HIS A 86 -1.68 -17.34 -4.40
CA HIS A 86 -0.84 -16.94 -5.54
C HIS A 86 -0.44 -15.46 -5.51
N SER A 87 -0.33 -14.80 -4.35
CA SER A 87 -0.02 -13.37 -4.34
C SER A 87 1.47 -13.10 -4.56
N LEU A 88 1.74 -12.21 -5.52
CA LEU A 88 3.02 -11.53 -5.64
C LEU A 88 3.46 -10.93 -4.30
N VAL A 89 2.49 -10.43 -3.54
CA VAL A 89 2.67 -9.86 -2.20
C VAL A 89 3.25 -10.90 -1.22
N GLU A 90 2.75 -12.13 -1.16
CA GLU A 90 3.29 -13.12 -0.22
C GLU A 90 4.70 -13.58 -0.62
N ARG A 91 4.98 -13.68 -1.93
CA ARG A 91 6.35 -13.93 -2.41
C ARG A 91 7.31 -12.81 -1.99
N LEU A 92 6.89 -11.56 -2.18
CA LEU A 92 7.62 -10.38 -1.73
C LEU A 92 7.86 -10.40 -0.22
N ARG A 93 6.81 -10.64 0.56
CA ARG A 93 6.86 -10.66 2.02
C ARG A 93 7.79 -11.76 2.53
N SER A 94 7.68 -12.97 1.97
CA SER A 94 8.53 -14.11 2.31
C SER A 94 10.01 -13.83 1.99
N ALA A 95 10.29 -13.19 0.86
CA ALA A 95 11.65 -12.80 0.48
C ALA A 95 12.22 -11.68 1.35
N ALA A 96 11.36 -10.82 1.93
CA ALA A 96 11.77 -9.59 2.60
C ALA A 96 11.88 -9.66 4.12
N LEU A 97 11.05 -10.46 4.80
CA LEU A 97 10.95 -10.41 6.26
C LEU A 97 12.28 -10.68 6.98
N GLN A 98 13.12 -11.62 6.51
CA GLN A 98 14.41 -11.87 7.14
C GLN A 98 15.42 -10.74 6.87
N PRO A 99 15.72 -10.35 5.60
CA PRO A 99 16.60 -9.22 5.32
C PRO A 99 16.19 -7.93 6.03
N MET A 100 14.88 -7.65 6.11
CA MET A 100 14.35 -6.48 6.82
C MET A 100 14.65 -6.51 8.32
N ARG A 101 14.50 -7.68 8.97
CA ARG A 101 14.86 -7.83 10.40
C ARG A 101 16.34 -7.59 10.65
N GLN A 102 17.20 -8.08 9.76
CA GLN A 102 18.64 -7.87 9.85
C GLN A 102 18.99 -6.39 9.66
N ALA A 103 18.44 -5.74 8.64
CA ALA A 103 18.63 -4.32 8.39
C ALA A 103 18.17 -3.48 9.59
N SER A 104 16.95 -3.71 10.10
CA SER A 104 16.42 -3.02 11.28
C SER A 104 17.27 -3.21 12.54
N ALA A 105 17.85 -4.39 12.73
CA ALA A 105 18.75 -4.64 13.85
C ALA A 105 20.07 -3.85 13.72
N VAL A 106 20.63 -3.76 12.51
CA VAL A 106 21.88 -3.05 12.23
C VAL A 106 21.70 -1.53 12.39
N ILE A 107 20.69 -0.95 11.77
CA ILE A 107 20.47 0.51 11.82
C ILE A 107 19.67 0.94 13.06
N GLN A 108 19.14 0.00 13.84
CA GLN A 108 18.26 0.27 14.98
C GLN A 108 17.07 1.18 14.64
N GLN A 109 16.48 1.00 13.46
CA GLN A 109 15.30 1.72 12.97
C GLN A 109 14.29 0.74 12.38
N PRO A 110 12.98 1.07 12.41
CA PRO A 110 11.98 0.24 11.77
C PRO A 110 12.12 0.35 10.25
N CYS A 111 11.75 -0.71 9.54
CA CYS A 111 11.58 -0.63 8.10
C CYS A 111 10.28 -1.32 7.66
N HIS A 112 9.75 -0.88 6.54
CA HIS A 112 8.53 -1.43 5.97
C HIS A 112 8.68 -1.62 4.45
N LEU A 113 8.02 -2.65 3.95
CA LEU A 113 7.90 -2.94 2.53
C LEU A 113 6.54 -2.47 2.04
N SER A 114 6.53 -1.75 0.93
CA SER A 114 5.29 -1.27 0.32
C SER A 114 5.24 -1.56 -1.17
N VAL A 115 4.02 -1.67 -1.68
CA VAL A 115 3.72 -1.79 -3.11
C VAL A 115 2.76 -0.70 -3.53
N LEU A 116 2.66 -0.48 -4.83
CA LEU A 116 1.61 0.36 -5.38
C LEU A 116 0.29 -0.43 -5.42
N PHE A 117 -0.77 0.16 -4.87
CA PHE A 117 -2.13 -0.36 -4.93
C PHE A 117 -3.05 0.75 -5.42
N ASN A 118 -3.44 0.69 -6.69
CA ASN A 118 -4.12 1.78 -7.40
C ASN A 118 -3.31 3.10 -7.31
N ASP A 119 -3.91 4.17 -6.80
CA ASP A 119 -3.29 5.49 -6.57
C ASP A 119 -2.70 5.65 -5.16
N LYS A 120 -2.51 4.55 -4.43
CA LYS A 120 -2.04 4.52 -3.04
C LYS A 120 -0.80 3.64 -2.87
N VAL A 121 -0.09 3.90 -1.78
CA VAL A 121 0.98 3.03 -1.29
C VAL A 121 0.39 2.09 -0.25
N LEU A 122 0.46 0.78 -0.49
CA LEU A 122 0.04 -0.26 0.45
C LEU A 122 1.24 -0.85 1.17
N VAL A 123 1.22 -0.83 2.50
CA VAL A 123 2.24 -1.49 3.32
C VAL A 123 1.93 -2.98 3.40
N VAL A 124 2.89 -3.82 3.04
CA VAL A 124 2.72 -5.28 2.94
C VAL A 124 3.64 -6.07 3.88
N ALA A 125 4.64 -5.43 4.47
CA ALA A 125 5.48 -6.02 5.50
C ALA A 125 6.03 -4.95 6.42
N TYR A 126 6.17 -5.25 7.71
CA TYR A 126 6.82 -4.38 8.67
C TYR A 126 7.87 -5.14 9.49
N SER A 127 9.00 -4.48 9.75
CA SER A 127 10.04 -4.94 10.67
C SER A 127 10.27 -3.89 11.75
N LYS A 128 10.12 -4.32 13.00
CA LYS A 128 10.25 -3.46 14.18
C LYS A 128 11.70 -3.04 14.40
N SER A 129 11.87 -1.82 14.93
CA SER A 129 13.13 -1.41 15.55
C SER A 129 13.39 -2.21 16.84
N PRO A 130 14.66 -2.48 17.19
CA PRO A 130 15.03 -2.96 18.53
C PRO A 130 14.97 -1.84 19.59
N ARG A 131 14.83 -0.57 19.22
CA ARG A 131 14.76 0.54 20.18
C ARG A 131 13.46 0.51 21.00
N PRO A 132 13.47 1.01 22.26
CA PRO A 132 12.25 1.11 23.09
C PRO A 132 11.18 2.04 22.51
N ILE A 133 11.59 3.05 21.74
CA ILE A 133 10.71 4.00 21.07
C ILE A 133 11.04 3.98 19.58
N ALA A 134 10.02 3.74 18.76
CA ALA A 134 10.14 3.72 17.31
C ALA A 134 8.80 4.00 16.63
N VAL A 135 8.86 4.41 15.37
CA VAL A 135 7.69 4.62 14.51
C VAL A 135 7.11 3.27 14.10
N MET A 136 5.80 3.07 14.26
CA MET A 136 5.10 1.90 13.75
C MET A 136 4.30 2.27 12.50
N ILE A 137 4.54 1.52 11.42
CA ILE A 137 3.82 1.63 10.15
C ILE A 137 3.12 0.28 9.94
N GLU A 138 1.80 0.26 10.10
CA GLU A 138 1.05 -1.01 10.12
C GLU A 138 0.91 -1.63 8.72
N GLU A 139 1.00 -2.95 8.65
CA GLU A 139 0.67 -3.72 7.46
C GLU A 139 -0.81 -3.56 7.12
N GLY A 140 -1.13 -3.38 5.83
CA GLY A 140 -2.49 -3.12 5.36
C GLY A 140 -2.86 -1.65 5.23
N ASN A 141 -2.08 -0.72 5.82
CA ASN A 141 -2.36 0.71 5.72
C ASN A 141 -2.05 1.26 4.32
N LEU A 142 -2.89 2.22 3.91
CA LEU A 142 -2.79 2.93 2.65
C LEU A 142 -2.30 4.37 2.86
N TYR A 143 -1.28 4.76 2.12
CA TYR A 143 -0.69 6.10 2.18
C TYR A 143 -0.75 6.83 0.84
N ASN A 144 -0.67 8.15 0.89
CA ASN A 144 -0.69 9.00 -0.30
C ASN A 144 0.58 8.80 -1.13
N VAL A 145 0.41 8.53 -2.43
CA VAL A 145 1.52 8.24 -3.36
C VAL A 145 2.35 9.49 -3.72
N LEU A 146 1.78 10.69 -3.63
CA LEU A 146 2.46 11.94 -4.00
C LEU A 146 3.32 12.52 -2.88
N SER A 147 2.93 12.30 -1.61
CA SER A 147 3.56 12.97 -0.47
C SER A 147 4.59 12.13 0.27
N THR A 148 4.51 10.81 0.16
CA THR A 148 5.40 9.89 0.90
C THR A 148 6.69 9.60 0.16
N ALA A 149 7.77 9.34 0.90
CA ALA A 149 9.04 8.90 0.31
C ALA A 149 8.88 7.58 -0.48
N SER A 150 8.10 6.64 0.06
CA SER A 150 7.75 5.38 -0.60
C SER A 150 6.95 5.60 -1.88
N GLY A 151 5.95 6.48 -1.86
CA GLY A 151 5.14 6.83 -3.02
C GLY A 151 5.95 7.49 -4.14
N LYS A 152 6.76 8.50 -3.81
CA LYS A 152 7.65 9.15 -4.79
C LYS A 152 8.68 8.19 -5.35
N THR A 153 9.21 7.30 -4.51
CA THR A 153 10.12 6.23 -4.98
C THR A 153 9.40 5.30 -5.95
N LEU A 154 8.23 4.76 -5.59
CA LEU A 154 7.44 3.89 -6.49
C LEU A 154 7.15 4.58 -7.83
N LEU A 155 6.66 5.82 -7.81
CA LEU A 155 6.37 6.60 -9.02
C LEU A 155 7.59 6.83 -9.92
N SER A 156 8.77 7.02 -9.31
CA SER A 156 10.02 7.28 -10.04
C SER A 156 10.51 6.06 -10.82
N PHE A 157 10.18 4.86 -10.35
CA PHE A 157 10.61 3.59 -10.92
C PHE A 157 9.56 2.89 -11.78
N LEU A 158 8.36 3.47 -11.91
CA LEU A 158 7.40 3.08 -12.95
C LEU A 158 7.90 3.44 -14.35
N ASP A 159 7.31 2.78 -15.36
CA ASP A 159 7.41 3.25 -16.73
C ASP A 159 6.63 4.56 -16.89
N ASP A 160 7.03 5.37 -17.87
CA ASP A 160 6.49 6.71 -18.04
C ASP A 160 4.98 6.70 -18.30
N SER A 161 4.47 5.69 -19.01
CA SER A 161 3.05 5.60 -19.35
C SER A 161 2.18 5.27 -18.13
N SER A 162 2.58 4.28 -17.33
CA SER A 162 1.88 3.91 -16.09
C SER A 162 1.92 5.03 -15.07
N ARG A 163 3.08 5.70 -14.93
CA ARG A 163 3.22 6.85 -14.04
C ARG A 163 2.28 7.97 -14.45
N ASP A 164 2.28 8.37 -15.72
CA ASP A 164 1.48 9.49 -16.20
C ASP A 164 -0.03 9.18 -16.08
N GLN A 165 -0.45 7.94 -16.37
CA GLN A 165 -1.83 7.51 -16.17
C GLN A 165 -2.24 7.63 -14.69
N LEU A 166 -1.42 7.15 -13.76
CA LEU A 166 -1.70 7.20 -12.32
C LEU A 166 -1.79 8.65 -11.82
N LEU A 167 -0.83 9.49 -12.20
CA LEU A 167 -0.84 10.91 -11.84
C LEU A 167 -2.05 11.65 -12.39
N GLN A 168 -2.50 11.32 -13.60
CA GLN A 168 -3.70 11.91 -14.17
C GLN A 168 -4.98 11.47 -13.45
N GLN A 169 -5.00 10.32 -12.79
CA GLN A 169 -6.15 9.85 -11.99
C GLN A 169 -6.15 10.41 -10.56
N ASP A 170 -5.00 10.86 -10.04
CA ASP A 170 -4.92 11.42 -8.69
C ASP A 170 -5.47 12.85 -8.61
N SER A 171 -6.53 13.02 -7.81
CA SER A 171 -7.23 14.30 -7.64
C SER A 171 -6.36 15.41 -7.02
N ASN A 172 -5.36 15.07 -6.20
CA ASN A 172 -4.44 16.05 -5.61
C ASN A 172 -3.40 16.49 -6.65
N TYR A 173 -2.90 15.56 -7.46
CA TYR A 173 -2.03 15.90 -8.57
C TYR A 173 -2.74 16.81 -9.57
N GLN A 174 -4.01 16.54 -9.88
CA GLN A 174 -4.79 17.39 -10.79
C GLN A 174 -4.90 18.85 -10.32
N LYS A 175 -5.03 19.08 -9.00
CA LYS A 175 -5.11 20.42 -8.37
C LYS A 175 -3.80 21.21 -8.42
N LEU A 176 -2.67 20.55 -8.69
CA LEU A 176 -1.38 21.24 -8.82
C LEU A 176 -1.36 22.16 -10.04
N SER A 177 -0.76 23.34 -9.87
CA SER A 177 -0.44 24.24 -10.98
C SER A 177 0.53 23.61 -11.98
N LYS A 178 0.60 24.16 -13.20
CA LYS A 178 1.55 23.69 -14.22
C LYS A 178 3.01 23.71 -13.73
N ALA A 179 3.38 24.72 -12.95
CA ALA A 179 4.73 24.83 -12.37
C ALA A 179 4.99 23.71 -11.36
N GLN A 180 4.06 23.49 -10.42
CA GLN A 180 4.16 22.40 -9.42
C GLN A 180 4.22 21.02 -10.08
N LYS A 181 3.42 20.76 -11.12
CA LYS A 181 3.48 19.50 -11.88
C LYS A 181 4.84 19.27 -12.51
N ARG A 182 5.44 20.30 -13.11
CA ARG A 182 6.78 20.25 -13.69
C ARG A 182 7.85 19.99 -12.63
N ASP A 183 7.76 20.65 -11.48
CA ASP A 183 8.73 20.49 -10.40
C ASP A 183 8.65 19.10 -9.76
N PHE A 184 7.43 18.57 -9.60
CA PHE A 184 7.19 17.20 -9.17
C PHE A 184 7.77 16.17 -10.16
N GLN A 185 7.56 16.36 -11.47
CA GLN A 185 8.16 15.48 -12.48
C GLN A 185 9.70 15.52 -12.45
N LYS A 186 10.30 16.69 -12.25
CA LYS A 186 11.75 16.82 -12.07
C LYS A 186 12.25 16.09 -10.83
N GLU A 187 11.51 16.17 -9.74
CA GLU A 187 11.81 15.44 -8.50
C GLU A 187 11.83 13.92 -8.76
N LEU A 188 10.83 13.38 -9.45
CA LEU A 188 10.79 11.95 -9.78
C LEU A 188 11.96 11.50 -10.67
N ILE A 189 12.34 12.32 -11.66
CA ILE A 189 13.51 12.05 -12.51
C ILE A 189 14.79 12.03 -11.67
N HIS A 190 14.92 12.96 -10.72
CA HIS A 190 16.06 13.02 -9.80
C HIS A 190 16.13 11.78 -8.91
N ILE A 191 14.99 11.38 -8.31
CA ILE A 191 14.88 10.16 -7.48
C ILE A 191 15.27 8.92 -8.29
N ARG A 192 14.77 8.79 -9.51
CA ARG A 192 15.14 7.67 -10.40
C ARG A 192 16.63 7.63 -10.67
N LYS A 193 17.26 8.78 -10.91
CA LYS A 193 18.70 8.89 -11.20
C LYS A 193 19.56 8.55 -9.98
N GLN A 194 19.19 9.01 -8.78
CA GLN A 194 19.98 8.77 -7.58
C GLN A 194 19.76 7.38 -6.97
N GLY A 195 18.61 6.74 -7.23
CA GLY A 195 18.34 5.37 -6.76
C GLY A 195 17.63 5.26 -5.41
N TYR A 196 17.35 6.38 -4.75
CA TYR A 196 16.69 6.44 -3.44
C TYR A 196 15.94 7.77 -3.24
N THR A 197 15.14 7.84 -2.17
CA THR A 197 14.54 9.07 -1.65
C THR A 197 14.94 9.23 -0.19
N ALA A 198 15.24 10.46 0.24
CA ALA A 198 15.41 10.81 1.65
C ALA A 198 14.69 12.14 1.88
N MET A 199 13.65 12.15 2.73
CA MET A 199 12.85 13.36 2.95
C MET A 199 12.15 13.35 4.31
N PRO A 200 11.82 14.52 4.88
CA PRO A 200 10.96 14.59 6.05
C PRO A 200 9.59 13.95 5.78
N SER A 201 9.04 13.26 6.78
CA SER A 201 7.75 12.61 6.66
C SER A 201 6.61 13.63 6.54
N SER A 202 5.67 13.38 5.63
CA SER A 202 4.48 14.22 5.49
C SER A 202 3.43 13.99 6.58
N TYR A 203 3.57 12.94 7.39
CA TYR A 203 2.57 12.51 8.39
C TYR A 203 2.92 12.90 9.83
N ALA A 204 4.21 13.02 10.15
CA ALA A 204 4.64 13.37 11.50
C ALA A 204 5.96 14.14 11.50
N GLN A 205 5.99 15.22 12.27
CA GLN A 205 7.18 16.02 12.49
C GLN A 205 8.21 15.21 13.29
N GLY A 206 9.50 15.41 12.97
CA GLY A 206 10.58 14.69 13.62
C GLY A 206 10.82 13.29 13.04
N ILE A 207 10.21 12.95 11.91
CA ILE A 207 10.48 11.72 11.16
C ILE A 207 11.13 12.05 9.82
N VAL A 208 12.17 11.31 9.46
CA VAL A 208 12.78 11.33 8.13
C VAL A 208 12.64 9.94 7.51
N ASP A 209 12.05 9.89 6.33
CA ASP A 209 11.81 8.66 5.58
C ASP A 209 12.90 8.48 4.50
N PHE A 210 13.46 7.28 4.44
CA PHE A 210 14.47 6.85 3.46
C PHE A 210 13.92 5.67 2.68
N SER A 211 13.88 5.76 1.36
CA SER A 211 13.22 4.76 0.51
C SER A 211 14.09 4.33 -0.65
N VAL A 212 14.14 3.03 -0.93
CA VAL A 212 14.78 2.44 -2.11
C VAL A 212 13.79 1.55 -2.86
N PRO A 213 13.82 1.52 -4.20
CA PRO A 213 12.94 0.65 -4.99
C PRO A 213 13.42 -0.82 -4.90
N ILE A 214 12.48 -1.76 -4.98
CA ILE A 214 12.74 -3.19 -5.15
C ILE A 214 12.10 -3.64 -6.46
N GLY A 215 12.88 -4.36 -7.27
CA GLY A 215 12.46 -4.82 -8.58
C GLY A 215 12.48 -3.72 -9.64
N HIS A 216 11.96 -4.07 -10.81
CA HIS A 216 11.95 -3.23 -12.00
C HIS A 216 10.73 -3.55 -12.87
N THR A 217 10.39 -2.67 -13.81
CA THR A 217 9.18 -2.79 -14.63
C THR A 217 9.14 -4.06 -15.49
N SER A 218 10.29 -4.63 -15.84
CA SER A 218 10.35 -5.91 -16.57
C SER A 218 10.32 -7.16 -15.68
N SER A 219 10.34 -7.02 -14.35
CA SER A 219 10.27 -8.16 -13.42
C SER A 219 8.87 -8.40 -12.84
N ASP A 220 7.84 -7.72 -13.34
CA ASP A 220 6.48 -7.70 -12.78
C ASP A 220 6.41 -7.32 -11.28
N ILE A 221 7.51 -6.80 -10.73
CA ILE A 221 7.66 -6.45 -9.32
C ILE A 221 8.03 -4.98 -9.24
N THR A 222 7.14 -4.19 -8.65
CA THR A 222 7.38 -2.81 -8.29
C THR A 222 7.03 -2.64 -6.82
N ALA A 223 8.05 -2.65 -5.97
CA ALA A 223 7.95 -2.47 -4.54
C ALA A 223 8.95 -1.42 -4.06
N CYS A 224 8.86 -1.05 -2.78
CA CYS A 224 9.74 -0.08 -2.15
C CYS A 224 10.01 -0.51 -0.71
N LEU A 225 11.29 -0.48 -0.31
CA LEU A 225 11.72 -0.64 1.07
C LEU A 225 11.97 0.73 1.68
N THR A 226 11.38 0.99 2.84
CA THR A 226 11.46 2.30 3.49
C THR A 226 11.84 2.17 4.97
N VAL A 227 12.75 3.04 5.42
CA VAL A 227 13.08 3.25 6.83
C VAL A 227 12.48 4.58 7.28
N SER A 228 11.76 4.56 8.40
CA SER A 228 11.21 5.77 9.03
C SER A 228 12.01 6.08 10.30
N LYS A 229 12.98 6.99 10.19
CA LYS A 229 13.87 7.39 11.28
C LYS A 229 13.17 8.43 12.16
N LEU A 230 13.01 8.13 13.44
CA LEU A 230 12.63 9.12 14.45
C LEU A 230 13.88 9.93 14.84
N LEU A 231 13.81 11.25 14.76
CA LEU A 231 14.87 12.16 15.21
C LEU A 231 14.86 12.21 16.74
N THR A 232 15.96 11.81 17.38
CA THR A 232 16.11 11.86 18.82
C THR A 232 17.02 13.02 19.26
N LEU A 233 16.96 13.37 20.55
CA LEU A 233 17.85 14.39 21.12
C LEU A 233 19.23 13.76 21.32
N ALA A 234 20.16 14.12 20.43
CA ALA A 234 21.61 13.85 20.52
C ALA A 234 21.97 12.43 21.01
N ASP A 235 21.78 11.43 20.15
CA ASP A 235 22.38 10.11 20.29
C ASP A 235 23.57 10.01 19.32
N GLU A 236 24.79 10.03 19.86
CA GLU A 236 26.04 9.94 19.08
C GLU A 236 26.17 8.61 18.31
N ASN A 237 25.35 7.60 18.65
CA ASN A 237 25.31 6.31 17.97
C ASN A 237 24.15 6.19 16.96
N GLU A 238 23.49 7.29 16.59
CA GLU A 238 22.52 7.26 15.51
C GLU A 238 23.19 6.98 14.17
N PRO A 239 22.63 6.06 13.35
CA PRO A 239 23.12 5.88 11.99
C PRO A 239 22.96 7.18 11.21
N SER A 240 23.99 7.51 10.44
CA SER A 240 23.93 8.61 9.49
C SER A 240 22.92 8.30 8.38
N HIS A 241 22.58 9.32 7.58
CA HIS A 241 21.73 9.11 6.41
C HIS A 241 22.36 8.11 5.44
N ASP A 242 23.68 8.18 5.26
CA ASP A 242 24.42 7.29 4.36
C ASP A 242 24.42 5.85 4.88
N ASP A 243 24.54 5.64 6.20
CA ASP A 243 24.45 4.30 6.81
C ASP A 243 23.07 3.66 6.56
N ILE A 244 22.00 4.45 6.69
CA ILE A 244 20.63 3.98 6.43
C ILE A 244 20.44 3.62 4.96
N ILE A 245 20.89 4.48 4.04
CA ILE A 245 20.80 4.25 2.59
C ILE A 245 21.60 3.00 2.21
N GLN A 246 22.80 2.83 2.76
CA GLN A 246 23.63 1.66 2.50
C GLN A 246 23.01 0.36 3.04
N ALA A 247 22.42 0.41 4.24
CA ALA A 247 21.68 -0.73 4.80
C ALA A 247 20.44 -1.07 3.98
N LEU A 248 19.70 -0.06 3.50
CA LEU A 248 18.56 -0.24 2.59
C LEU A 248 18.99 -0.90 1.28
N HIS A 249 20.09 -0.47 0.67
CA HIS A 249 20.61 -1.09 -0.54
C HIS A 249 21.11 -2.52 -0.33
N THR A 250 21.72 -2.80 0.82
CA THR A 250 22.14 -4.17 1.19
C THR A 250 20.92 -5.07 1.35
N CYS A 251 19.93 -4.62 2.11
CA CYS A 251 18.66 -5.31 2.30
C CYS A 251 17.95 -5.54 0.96
N LYS A 252 17.84 -4.51 0.12
CA LYS A 252 17.30 -4.59 -1.24
C LYS A 252 17.94 -5.72 -2.04
N LYS A 253 19.28 -5.79 -2.08
CA LYS A 253 20.00 -6.83 -2.85
C LYS A 253 19.67 -8.23 -2.37
N GLU A 254 19.58 -8.44 -1.05
CA GLU A 254 19.18 -9.74 -0.49
C GLU A 254 17.74 -10.09 -0.87
N ILE A 255 16.82 -9.13 -0.79
CA ILE A 255 15.42 -9.30 -1.20
C ILE A 255 15.33 -9.67 -2.68
N GLU A 256 16.01 -8.92 -3.54
CA GLU A 256 16.04 -9.18 -4.99
C GLU A 256 16.65 -10.54 -5.31
N SER A 257 17.69 -10.95 -4.58
CA SER A 257 18.26 -12.30 -4.68
C SER A 257 17.26 -13.39 -4.29
N ASN A 258 16.53 -13.21 -3.18
CA ASN A 258 15.50 -14.14 -2.72
C ASN A 258 14.32 -14.24 -3.70
N LEU A 259 14.07 -13.18 -4.48
CA LEU A 259 13.05 -13.14 -5.53
C LEU A 259 13.55 -13.67 -6.88
N GLY A 260 14.84 -14.00 -7.01
CA GLY A 260 15.43 -14.40 -8.29
C GLY A 260 15.55 -13.26 -9.30
N LEU A 261 15.58 -12.00 -8.85
CA LEU A 261 15.69 -10.80 -9.68
C LEU A 261 17.14 -10.39 -9.96
N VAL A 262 18.11 -11.25 -9.64
CA VAL A 262 19.53 -10.97 -9.80
C VAL A 262 19.80 -10.62 -11.26
N SER A 263 20.44 -9.47 -11.49
CA SER A 263 21.00 -9.12 -12.80
C SER A 263 21.94 -10.27 -13.21
N LEU A 264 21.58 -11.01 -14.25
CA LEU A 264 22.57 -11.85 -14.92
C LEU A 264 23.75 -10.93 -15.32
N PRO A 265 25.00 -11.38 -15.12
CA PRO A 265 26.19 -10.58 -15.38
C PRO A 265 26.26 -10.08 -16.82
#